data_AF-A0A9Q9V6J4-F1
#
_entry.id   AF-A0A9Q9V6J4-F1
#
_cell.length_a   1.000
_cell.length_b   1.000
_cell.length_c   1.000
_cell.angle_alpha   90.00
_cell.angle_beta   90.00
_cell.angle_gamma   90.00
#
_symmetry.space_group_name_H-M   'P 1'
#
loop_
_entity.id
_entity.type
_entity.pdbx_description
1 polymer ?
#
loop_
_entity_poly.entity_id
_entity_poly.type
_entity_poly.pdbx_seq_one_letter_code
_entity_poly.pdbx_strand_id
1 'polypeptide(L)'
;MANLQLSRLQPFPTMRVSTLRVPVYDEPQEDLYKYFDRCADAIASEAERGGRTVVYCKNGRSRSATVCVAYLMKHQGLTLTDAFQVVKDARSVVEPNPGFWTQLERYEQELKIRRSASHRSNLSPL
;
A
#
# COMPACT_ATOMS: atom_id res chain seq x y z
N MET A 1 -7.81 18.14 -14.71
CA MET A 1 -9.00 17.68 -15.45
C MET A 1 -10.14 18.63 -15.12
N ALA A 2 -10.81 19.19 -16.12
CA ALA A 2 -11.91 20.13 -15.93
C ALA A 2 -13.23 19.37 -15.90
N ASN A 3 -14.07 19.61 -14.87
CA ASN A 3 -15.44 19.12 -14.83
C ASN A 3 -16.38 20.24 -15.30
N LEU A 4 -17.20 19.94 -16.32
CA LEU A 4 -18.30 20.80 -16.76
C LEU A 4 -19.61 20.20 -16.22
N GLN A 5 -20.35 20.98 -15.44
CA GLN A 5 -21.59 20.57 -14.76
C GLN A 5 -22.78 21.37 -15.32
N LEU A 6 -23.83 20.69 -15.78
CA LEU A 6 -25.09 21.29 -16.22
C LEU A 6 -26.29 20.66 -15.49
N SER A 7 -26.34 20.75 -14.15
CA SER A 7 -27.57 20.48 -13.38
C SER A 7 -27.55 21.18 -12.02
N ARG A 8 -28.70 21.79 -11.65
CA ARG A 8 -28.92 22.51 -10.38
C ARG A 8 -29.24 21.51 -9.25
N LEU A 9 -28.46 21.59 -8.17
CA LEU A 9 -28.70 20.97 -6.85
C LEU A 9 -28.38 19.47 -6.71
N GLN A 10 -27.10 19.15 -6.79
CA GLN A 10 -26.48 18.18 -5.90
C GLN A 10 -25.26 18.90 -5.30
N PRO A 11 -25.12 19.06 -3.97
CA PRO A 11 -23.81 19.37 -3.42
C PRO A 11 -22.94 18.17 -3.77
N PHE A 12 -22.07 18.29 -4.78
CA PHE A 12 -20.97 17.36 -4.84
C PHE A 12 -20.28 17.43 -3.49
N PRO A 13 -20.02 16.30 -2.82
CA PRO A 13 -19.10 16.35 -1.70
C PRO A 13 -17.87 17.06 -2.26
N THR A 14 -17.53 18.20 -1.67
CA THR A 14 -16.22 18.83 -1.86
C THR A 14 -15.22 17.73 -1.53
N MET A 15 -14.77 16.99 -2.55
CA MET A 15 -13.89 15.86 -2.39
C MET A 15 -12.56 16.44 -1.93
N ARG A 16 -12.42 16.60 -0.62
CA ARG A 16 -11.13 16.81 0.03
C ARG A 16 -10.40 15.47 -0.09
N VAL A 17 -9.73 15.28 -1.22
CA VAL A 17 -8.84 14.13 -1.42
C VAL A 17 -7.62 14.35 -0.55
N SER A 18 -7.48 13.56 0.52
CA SER A 18 -6.24 13.53 1.30
C SER A 18 -5.12 13.01 0.39
N THR A 19 -3.97 13.70 0.40
CA THR A 19 -2.85 13.37 -0.48
C THR A 19 -1.63 13.01 0.35
N LEU A 20 -1.06 11.84 0.09
CA LEU A 20 0.24 11.41 0.60
C LEU A 20 1.23 11.35 -0.56
N ARG A 21 2.35 12.08 -0.45
CA ARG A 21 3.44 12.04 -1.45
C ARG A 21 4.64 11.28 -0.91
N VAL A 22 5.12 10.33 -1.72
CA VAL A 22 6.33 9.54 -1.46
C VAL A 22 7.38 9.92 -2.51
N PRO A 23 8.41 10.72 -2.15
CA PRO A 23 9.39 11.24 -3.11
C PRO A 23 10.49 10.20 -3.36
N VAL A 24 10.19 9.19 -4.18
CA VAL A 24 11.09 8.06 -4.49
C VAL A 24 11.19 7.83 -6.00
N TYR A 25 12.41 7.68 -6.50
CA TYR A 25 12.68 7.29 -7.89
C TYR A 25 12.43 5.79 -8.10
N ASP A 26 12.31 5.36 -9.36
CA ASP A 26 12.07 3.94 -9.67
C ASP A 26 13.38 3.19 -9.88
N GLU A 27 14.24 3.24 -8.87
CA GLU A 27 15.61 2.74 -8.97
C GLU A 27 15.89 1.76 -7.84
N PRO A 28 16.65 0.67 -8.06
CA PRO A 28 16.85 -0.38 -7.06
C PRO A 28 17.49 0.09 -5.74
N GLN A 29 18.29 1.14 -5.78
CA GLN A 29 18.98 1.70 -4.62
C GLN A 29 18.11 2.65 -3.78
N GLU A 30 16.94 3.03 -4.26
CA GLU A 30 16.03 3.91 -3.53
C GLU A 30 15.40 3.19 -2.33
N ASP A 31 15.30 3.88 -1.20
CA ASP A 31 14.67 3.37 0.01
C ASP A 31 13.17 3.68 0.03
N LEU A 32 12.37 2.76 -0.54
CA LEU A 32 10.91 2.81 -0.45
C LEU A 32 10.40 2.17 0.85
N TYR A 33 11.19 1.27 1.43
CA TYR A 33 10.91 0.52 2.66
C TYR A 33 10.47 1.43 3.82
N LYS A 34 11.20 2.53 4.04
CA LYS A 34 10.88 3.49 5.11
C LYS A 34 9.47 4.08 5.04
N TYR A 35 8.78 3.95 3.90
CA TYR A 35 7.41 4.42 3.70
C TYR A 35 6.35 3.32 3.78
N PHE A 36 6.72 2.04 3.80
CA PHE A 36 5.76 0.93 3.73
C PHE A 36 4.71 1.01 4.84
N ASP A 37 5.12 1.14 6.10
CA ASP A 37 4.17 1.23 7.22
C ASP A 37 3.24 2.43 7.07
N ARG A 38 3.79 3.63 6.84
CA ARG A 38 2.99 4.86 6.69
C ARG A 38 1.98 4.77 5.54
N CYS A 39 2.40 4.23 4.39
CA CYS A 39 1.52 4.09 3.22
C CYS A 39 0.45 3.03 3.44
N ALA A 40 0.83 1.87 3.97
CA ALA A 40 -0.08 0.78 4.26
C ALA A 40 -1.16 1.22 5.28
N ASP A 41 -0.75 1.93 6.33
CA ASP A 41 -1.65 2.43 7.37
C ASP A 41 -2.60 3.51 6.84
N ALA A 42 -2.11 4.38 5.95
CA ALA A 42 -2.97 5.37 5.30
C ALA A 42 -4.05 4.71 4.41
N ILE A 43 -3.69 3.65 3.68
CA ILE A 43 -4.65 2.90 2.85
C ILE A 43 -5.69 2.21 3.74
N ALA A 44 -5.24 1.53 4.81
CA ALA A 44 -6.12 0.84 5.75
C ALA A 44 -7.08 1.80 6.46
N SER A 45 -6.56 2.90 7.00
CA SER A 45 -7.35 3.90 7.71
C SER A 45 -8.45 4.50 6.83
N GLU A 46 -8.18 4.72 5.55
CA GLU A 46 -9.22 5.23 4.65
C GLU A 46 -10.24 4.15 4.27
N ALA A 47 -9.82 2.89 4.13
CA ALA A 47 -10.73 1.77 3.92
C ALA A 47 -11.66 1.55 5.12
N GLU A 48 -11.16 1.66 6.35
CA GLU A 48 -11.94 1.56 7.59
C GLU A 48 -13.05 2.63 7.68
N ARG A 49 -12.82 3.79 7.09
CA ARG A 49 -13.79 4.90 7.03
C ARG A 49 -14.79 4.76 5.87
N GLY A 50 -14.75 3.65 5.13
CA GLY A 50 -15.58 3.41 3.94
C GLY A 50 -15.11 4.18 2.69
N GLY A 51 -13.91 4.77 2.74
CA GLY A 51 -13.30 5.51 1.65
C GLY A 51 -12.60 4.63 0.62
N ARG A 52 -11.97 5.28 -0.37
CA ARG A 52 -11.18 4.61 -1.42
C ARG A 52 -9.87 5.35 -1.64
N THR A 53 -8.79 4.59 -1.74
CA THR A 53 -7.44 5.14 -1.98
C THR A 53 -6.97 4.79 -3.39
N VAL A 54 -6.48 5.78 -4.13
CA VAL A 54 -5.79 5.57 -5.41
C VAL A 54 -4.29 5.67 -5.19
N VAL A 55 -3.58 4.56 -5.41
CA VAL A 55 -2.11 4.50 -5.36
C VAL A 55 -1.58 4.49 -6.79
N TYR A 56 -0.76 5.48 -7.16
CA TYR A 56 -0.21 5.58 -8.50
C TYR A 56 1.25 6.04 -8.50
N CYS A 57 1.98 5.68 -9.56
CA CYS A 57 3.29 6.21 -9.89
C CYS A 57 3.30 6.57 -11.38
N LYS A 58 4.46 6.89 -11.96
CA LYS A 58 4.56 7.32 -13.38
C LYS A 58 3.96 6.29 -14.35
N ASN A 59 4.28 5.01 -14.19
CA ASN A 59 3.89 3.95 -15.13
C ASN A 59 2.90 2.93 -14.53
N GLY A 60 2.63 3.02 -13.23
CA GLY A 60 1.79 2.02 -12.53
C GLY A 60 2.35 0.59 -12.60
N ARG A 61 3.68 0.42 -12.64
CA ARG A 61 4.37 -0.88 -12.82
C ARG A 61 5.14 -1.34 -11.58
N SER A 62 6.02 -0.48 -11.07
CA SER A 62 6.95 -0.80 -9.98
C SER A 62 6.51 -0.15 -8.66
N ARG A 63 6.93 1.10 -8.36
CA ARG A 63 6.66 1.80 -7.07
C ARG A 63 5.25 1.65 -6.49
N SER A 64 4.22 1.96 -7.28
CA SER A 64 2.83 1.87 -6.79
C SER A 64 2.40 0.43 -6.52
N ALA A 65 2.85 -0.52 -7.34
CA ALA A 65 2.59 -1.94 -7.12
C ALA A 65 3.27 -2.41 -5.83
N THR A 66 4.54 -2.04 -5.62
CA THR A 66 5.28 -2.33 -4.38
C THR A 66 4.51 -1.86 -3.14
N VAL A 67 3.96 -0.64 -3.14
CA VAL A 67 3.16 -0.12 -2.02
C VAL A 67 1.87 -0.92 -1.81
N CYS A 68 1.17 -1.29 -2.89
CA CYS A 68 -0.03 -2.13 -2.78
C CYS A 68 0.29 -3.51 -2.19
N VAL A 69 1.40 -4.13 -2.60
CA VAL A 69 1.86 -5.41 -2.05
C VAL A 69 2.20 -5.28 -0.57
N ALA A 70 2.91 -4.23 -0.17
CA ALA A 70 3.22 -3.96 1.24
C ALA A 70 1.95 -3.78 2.10
N TYR A 71 0.94 -3.08 1.57
CA TYR A 71 -0.36 -2.93 2.22
C TYR A 71 -1.05 -4.27 2.45
N LEU A 72 -1.15 -5.10 1.40
CA LEU A 72 -1.78 -6.42 1.49
C LEU A 72 -1.04 -7.33 2.47
N MET A 73 0.29 -7.34 2.45
CA MET A 73 1.06 -8.09 3.43
C MET A 73 0.76 -7.65 4.86
N LYS A 74 0.80 -6.34 5.15
CA LYS A 74 0.59 -5.82 6.52
C LYS A 74 -0.83 -6.04 7.03
N HIS A 75 -1.82 -5.55 6.28
CA HIS A 75 -3.20 -5.41 6.73
C HIS A 75 -4.13 -6.56 6.32
N GLN A 76 -3.76 -7.34 5.32
CA GLN A 76 -4.54 -8.52 4.89
C GLN A 76 -3.87 -9.85 5.25
N GLY A 77 -2.72 -9.82 5.94
CA GLY A 77 -2.08 -11.04 6.42
C GLY A 77 -1.34 -11.85 5.36
N LEU A 78 -1.38 -11.43 4.10
CA LEU A 78 -0.87 -12.21 2.96
C LEU A 78 0.66 -12.35 3.00
N THR A 79 1.16 -13.44 2.40
CA THR A 79 2.59 -13.60 2.10
C THR A 79 2.99 -12.65 0.97
N LEU A 80 4.29 -12.43 0.77
CA LEU A 80 4.78 -11.63 -0.36
C LEU A 80 4.28 -12.18 -1.69
N THR A 81 4.38 -13.49 -1.89
CA THR A 81 3.96 -14.15 -3.13
C THR A 81 2.46 -13.98 -3.37
N ASP A 82 1.62 -14.22 -2.35
CA ASP A 82 0.16 -14.09 -2.49
C ASP A 82 -0.26 -12.63 -2.72
N ALA A 83 0.32 -11.71 -1.95
CA ALA A 83 0.07 -10.27 -2.10
C ALA A 83 0.47 -9.77 -3.49
N PHE A 84 1.63 -10.21 -4.00
CA PHE A 84 2.07 -9.88 -5.34
C PHE A 84 1.14 -10.47 -6.40
N GLN A 85 0.70 -11.72 -6.25
CA GLN A 85 -0.20 -12.36 -7.20
C GLN A 85 -1.54 -11.62 -7.29
N VAL A 86 -2.13 -11.21 -6.16
CA VAL A 86 -3.35 -10.39 -6.15
C VAL A 86 -3.18 -9.10 -6.95
N VAL A 87 -2.05 -8.41 -6.79
CA VAL A 87 -1.76 -7.17 -7.53
C VAL A 87 -1.50 -7.46 -9.02
N LYS A 88 -0.84 -8.58 -9.34
CA LYS A 88 -0.55 -9.02 -10.71
C LYS A 88 -1.81 -9.41 -11.48
N ASP A 89 -2.74 -10.09 -10.83
CA ASP A 89 -4.03 -10.47 -11.41
C ASP A 89 -4.88 -9.24 -11.70
N ALA A 90 -4.87 -8.25 -10.79
CA ALA A 90 -5.56 -6.98 -11.00
C ALA A 90 -4.90 -6.12 -12.10
N ARG A 91 -3.58 -6.25 -12.31
CA ARG A 91 -2.83 -5.49 -13.31
C ARG A 91 -1.62 -6.28 -13.80
N SER A 92 -1.79 -6.98 -14.91
CA SER A 92 -0.78 -7.90 -15.47
C SER A 92 0.59 -7.28 -15.79
N VAL A 93 0.68 -5.96 -15.98
CA VAL A 93 1.95 -5.28 -16.28
C VAL A 93 2.80 -4.97 -15.05
N VAL A 94 2.33 -5.23 -13.82
CA VAL A 94 3.12 -4.92 -12.62
C VAL A 94 4.38 -5.75 -12.54
N GLU A 95 5.45 -5.09 -12.11
CA GLU A 95 6.79 -5.63 -11.99
C GLU A 95 7.61 -4.65 -11.14
N PRO A 96 7.63 -4.82 -9.81
CA PRO A 96 8.57 -4.15 -8.93
C PRO A 96 9.99 -4.33 -9.42
N ASN A 97 10.81 -3.28 -9.33
CA ASN A 97 12.24 -3.44 -9.59
C ASN A 97 12.88 -4.38 -8.53
N PRO A 98 14.05 -4.99 -8.83
CA PRO A 98 14.67 -5.96 -7.93
C PRO A 98 14.98 -5.42 -6.52
N GLY A 99 15.38 -4.15 -6.40
CA GLY A 99 15.67 -3.53 -5.10
C GLY A 99 14.41 -3.40 -4.24
N PHE A 100 13.28 -3.02 -4.84
CA PHE A 100 11.99 -3.01 -4.15
C PHE A 100 11.50 -4.40 -3.81
N TRP A 101 11.78 -5.40 -4.64
CA TRP A 101 11.47 -6.79 -4.32
C TRP A 101 12.22 -7.25 -3.06
N THR A 102 13.53 -7.03 -2.98
CA THR A 102 14.32 -7.34 -1.78
C THR A 102 13.82 -6.58 -0.55
N GLN A 103 13.39 -5.33 -0.71
CA GLN A 103 12.76 -4.57 0.38
C GLN A 103 11.44 -5.20 0.84
N LEU A 104 10.62 -5.73 -0.07
CA LEU A 104 9.38 -6.45 0.29
C LEU A 104 9.67 -7.78 1.01
N GLU A 105 10.69 -8.52 0.58
CA GLU A 105 11.13 -9.75 1.27
C GLU A 105 11.54 -9.45 2.72
N ARG A 106 12.36 -8.41 2.92
CA ARG A 106 12.72 -7.92 4.25
C ARG A 106 11.48 -7.55 5.06
N TYR A 107 10.52 -6.88 4.44
CA TYR A 107 9.31 -6.42 5.12
C TYR A 107 8.44 -7.59 5.58
N GLU A 108 8.31 -8.63 4.76
CA GLU A 108 7.59 -9.85 5.13
C GLU A 108 8.20 -10.52 6.37
N GLN A 109 9.53 -10.63 6.43
CA GLN A 109 10.22 -11.19 7.59
C GLN A 109 9.98 -10.34 8.85
N GLU A 110 10.05 -9.01 8.73
CA GLU A 110 9.76 -8.13 9.87
C GLU A 110 8.31 -8.27 10.35
N LEU A 111 7.33 -8.36 9.43
CA LEU A 111 5.93 -8.58 9.78
C LEU A 111 5.71 -9.92 10.49
N LYS A 112 6.38 -11.00 10.06
CA LYS A 112 6.34 -12.32 10.74
C LYS A 112 6.84 -12.22 12.18
N ILE A 113 7.95 -11.50 12.40
CA ILE A 113 8.50 -11.26 13.75
C ILE A 113 7.51 -10.45 14.60
N ARG A 114 6.98 -9.33 14.07
CA ARG A 114 6.02 -8.45 14.76
C ARG A 114 4.76 -9.22 15.21
N ARG A 115 4.22 -10.09 14.34
CA ARG A 115 3.06 -10.96 14.65
C ARG A 115 3.37 -11.97 15.74
N SER A 116 4.56 -12.58 15.69
CA SER A 116 5.00 -13.57 16.67
C SER A 116 5.23 -12.94 18.06
N ALA A 117 5.75 -11.71 18.11
CA ALA A 117 5.91 -10.95 19.34
C ALA A 117 4.57 -10.59 19.99
N SER A 118 3.58 -10.16 19.19
CA SER A 118 2.23 -9.86 19.66
C SER A 118 1.51 -11.09 20.23
N HIS A 119 1.75 -12.28 19.65
CA HIS A 119 1.25 -13.52 20.23
C HIS A 119 1.83 -13.80 21.62
N ARG A 120 3.14 -13.59 21.82
CA ARG A 120 3.81 -13.83 23.10
C ARG A 120 3.40 -12.84 24.19
N SER A 121 3.13 -11.58 23.86
CA SER A 121 2.66 -10.59 24.86
C SER A 121 1.24 -10.87 25.36
N ASN A 122 0.43 -11.62 24.60
CA ASN A 122 -0.91 -12.04 25.02
C ASN A 122 -0.93 -13.35 25.83
N LEU A 123 0.25 -13.97 26.05
CA LEU A 123 0.41 -15.27 26.71
C LEU A 123 1.09 -15.19 28.09
N SER A 124 1.21 -14.00 28.70
CA SER A 124 1.66 -13.88 30.10
C SER A 124 0.59 -14.40 31.08
N PRO A 125 0.81 -15.51 31.82
CA PRO A 125 -0.12 -15.99 32.83
C PRO A 125 0.09 -15.25 34.16
N LEU A 126 -0.98 -15.20 34.95
CA LEU A 126 -1.00 -14.89 36.39
C LEU A 126 -0.03 -15.75 37.19
#